data_AF-A0A2H0X0C6-F1
#
_entry.id   AF-A0A2H0X0C6-F1
#
_cell.length_a   1.000
_cell.length_b   1.000
_cell.length_c   1.000
_cell.angle_alpha   90.00
_cell.angle_beta   90.00
_cell.angle_gamma   90.00
#
_symmetry.space_group_name_H-M   'P 1'
#
loop_
_entity.id
_entity.type
_entity.pdbx_description
1 polymer ?
#
loop_
_entity_poly.entity_id
_entity_poly.type
_entity_poly.pdbx_seq_one_letter_code
_entity_poly.pdbx_strand_id
1 'polypeptide(L)'
;MRYLLVIFAVYVLTFTPFILAPHTWAEWWELHRQMWFYHTHLVATHAYESTPIQWIFAARPVWYYVKYAGDYISNIYVQGNPAILWLGLVALILQLPKLKNFPHLLFTMSYALFTLPWILSPRIMFFYHYLPSSVFLCVILSTWLVSLPKKYLFSLLLLTSIVLLLISPMLYGFPMPNTYWNTFFTLFPSWK
;
A
#
# COMPACT_ATOMS: atom_id res chain seq x y z
N MET A 1 -1.17 10.05 27.40
CA MET A 1 -2.59 9.94 27.78
C MET A 1 -3.52 10.69 26.81
N ARG A 2 -3.36 12.01 26.58
CA ARG A 2 -4.23 12.80 25.68
C ARG A 2 -4.43 12.20 24.27
N TYR A 3 -3.36 11.81 23.58
CA TYR A 3 -3.47 11.26 22.22
C TYR A 3 -4.17 9.89 22.16
N LEU A 4 -3.99 9.05 23.19
CA LEU A 4 -4.68 7.76 23.28
C LEU A 4 -6.19 7.95 23.45
N LEU A 5 -6.59 8.93 24.27
CA LEU A 5 -8.00 9.30 24.42
C LEU A 5 -8.58 9.81 23.10
N VAL A 6 -7.84 10.60 22.33
CA VAL A 6 -8.28 11.06 21.01
C VAL A 6 -8.45 9.88 20.06
N ILE A 7 -7.49 8.96 19.97
CA ILE A 7 -7.58 7.76 19.11
C ILE A 7 -8.80 6.92 19.50
N PHE A 8 -8.97 6.65 20.79
CA PHE A 8 -10.10 5.88 21.29
C PHE A 8 -11.43 6.57 21.01
N ALA A 9 -11.52 7.88 21.27
CA ALA A 9 -12.72 8.65 20.99
C ALA A 9 -13.06 8.64 19.49
N VAL A 10 -12.07 8.86 18.62
CA VAL A 10 -12.27 8.79 17.16
C VAL A 10 -12.77 7.41 16.74
N TYR A 11 -12.15 6.34 17.26
CA TYR A 11 -12.59 4.97 16.99
C TYR A 11 -14.05 4.75 17.40
N VAL A 12 -14.42 5.08 18.64
CA VAL A 12 -15.82 4.94 19.11
C VAL A 12 -16.77 5.80 18.27
N LEU A 13 -16.37 7.01 17.89
CA LEU A 13 -17.17 7.90 17.06
C LEU A 13 -17.38 7.38 15.63
N THR A 14 -16.53 6.49 15.10
CA THR A 14 -16.80 5.85 13.79
C THR A 14 -18.03 4.95 13.80
N PHE A 15 -18.47 4.48 14.98
CA PHE A 15 -19.70 3.71 15.14
C PHE A 15 -20.92 4.58 15.47
N THR A 16 -20.83 5.91 15.30
CA THR A 16 -21.96 6.82 15.51
C THR A 16 -23.25 6.39 14.80
N PRO A 17 -23.27 5.89 13.55
CA PRO A 17 -24.51 5.42 12.94
C PRO A 17 -25.15 4.25 13.70
N PHE A 18 -24.32 3.32 14.21
CA PHE A 18 -24.78 2.18 15.00
C PHE A 18 -25.29 2.61 16.38
N ILE A 19 -24.62 3.57 17.02
CA ILE A 19 -24.98 4.08 18.35
C ILE A 19 -26.28 4.91 18.30
N LEU A 20 -26.53 5.64 17.21
CA LEU A 20 -27.74 6.46 17.04
C LEU A 20 -28.96 5.65 16.58
N ALA A 21 -28.75 4.49 15.96
CA ALA A 21 -29.81 3.55 15.63
C ALA A 21 -30.35 2.87 16.91
N PRO A 22 -31.58 2.32 16.90
CA PRO A 22 -32.20 1.72 18.08
C PRO A 22 -31.63 0.32 18.38
N HIS A 23 -30.31 0.20 18.52
CA HIS A 23 -29.59 -1.01 18.89
C HIS A 23 -29.27 -1.06 20.39
N THR A 24 -29.17 -2.27 20.90
CA THR A 24 -28.81 -2.60 22.28
C THR A 24 -27.30 -2.78 22.43
N TRP A 25 -26.81 -2.72 23.68
CA TRP A 25 -25.42 -3.06 23.99
C TRP A 25 -25.07 -4.53 23.69
N ALA A 26 -26.06 -5.42 23.70
CA ALA A 26 -25.86 -6.80 23.30
C ALA A 26 -25.54 -6.89 21.79
N GLU A 27 -26.28 -6.14 20.96
CA GLU A 27 -26.00 -6.04 19.52
C GLU A 27 -24.65 -5.37 19.24
N TRP A 28 -24.23 -4.38 20.04
CA TRP A 28 -22.88 -3.81 19.95
C TRP A 28 -21.79 -4.86 20.13
N TRP A 29 -21.93 -5.70 21.16
CA TRP A 29 -20.96 -6.77 21.40
C TRP A 29 -21.00 -7.83 20.31
N GLU A 30 -22.19 -8.18 19.85
CA GLU A 30 -22.39 -9.11 18.75
C GLU A 30 -21.73 -8.61 17.46
N LEU A 31 -21.86 -7.33 17.13
CA LEU A 31 -21.20 -6.70 15.99
C LEU A 31 -19.68 -6.92 16.06
N HIS A 32 -19.06 -6.66 17.20
CA HIS A 32 -17.60 -6.84 17.36
C HIS A 32 -17.20 -8.31 17.30
N ARG A 33 -18.00 -9.21 17.87
CA ARG A 33 -17.80 -10.66 17.75
C ARG A 33 -17.84 -11.11 16.30
N GLN A 34 -18.81 -10.63 15.52
CA GLN A 34 -18.94 -10.93 14.09
C GLN A 34 -17.80 -10.34 13.27
N MET A 35 -17.41 -9.09 13.52
CA MET A 35 -16.24 -8.48 12.87
C MET A 35 -14.98 -9.32 13.12
N TRP A 36 -14.71 -9.70 14.37
CA TRP A 36 -13.56 -10.52 14.71
C TRP A 36 -13.62 -11.90 14.05
N PHE A 37 -14.77 -12.57 14.14
CA PHE A 37 -14.99 -13.89 13.54
C PHE A 37 -14.74 -13.85 12.02
N TYR A 38 -15.34 -12.90 11.31
CA TYR A 38 -15.12 -12.72 9.87
C TYR A 38 -13.65 -12.51 9.52
N HIS A 39 -12.94 -11.62 10.23
CA HIS A 39 -11.54 -11.32 9.94
C HIS A 39 -10.57 -12.47 10.24
N THR A 40 -10.94 -13.38 11.13
CA THR A 40 -10.11 -14.52 11.53
C THR A 40 -10.45 -15.83 10.83
N HIS A 41 -11.66 -15.95 10.25
CA HIS A 41 -12.17 -17.19 9.64
C HIS A 41 -12.49 -17.06 8.15
N LEU A 42 -12.27 -15.89 7.52
CA LEU A 42 -12.47 -15.73 6.09
C LEU A 42 -11.46 -16.58 5.30
N VAL A 43 -11.95 -17.68 4.73
CA VAL A 43 -11.22 -18.51 3.77
C VAL A 43 -11.77 -18.23 2.38
N ALA A 44 -10.98 -17.52 1.57
CA ALA A 44 -11.28 -17.20 0.19
C ALA A 44 -9.97 -17.11 -0.60
N THR A 45 -10.03 -17.34 -1.90
CA THR A 45 -8.90 -17.18 -2.82
C THR A 45 -9.33 -16.30 -4.00
N HIS A 46 -8.36 -15.61 -4.61
CA HIS A 46 -8.61 -14.79 -5.78
C HIS A 46 -7.37 -14.73 -6.67
N ALA A 47 -7.56 -14.76 -7.99
CA ALA A 47 -6.44 -14.77 -8.95
C ALA A 47 -5.47 -13.57 -8.80
N TYR A 48 -5.97 -12.46 -8.25
CA TYR A 48 -5.20 -11.23 -8.02
C TYR A 48 -4.85 -10.97 -6.55
N GLU A 49 -5.02 -11.96 -5.68
CA GLU A 49 -4.53 -11.86 -4.31
C GLU A 49 -3.00 -11.73 -4.28
N SER A 50 -2.49 -11.01 -3.28
CA SER A 50 -1.05 -10.81 -3.12
C SER A 50 -0.66 -10.79 -1.65
N THR A 51 0.61 -11.10 -1.39
CA THR A 51 1.13 -11.25 -0.03
C THR A 51 1.84 -9.98 0.45
N PRO A 52 1.96 -9.77 1.78
CA PRO A 52 2.68 -8.61 2.33
C PRO A 52 4.10 -8.45 1.78
N ILE A 53 4.82 -9.56 1.58
CA ILE A 53 6.16 -9.55 0.99
C ILE A 53 6.12 -9.03 -0.46
N GLN A 54 5.13 -9.44 -1.25
CA GLN A 54 4.96 -8.93 -2.62
C GLN A 54 4.66 -7.43 -2.63
N TRP A 55 3.98 -6.89 -1.62
CA TRP A 55 3.70 -5.46 -1.56
C TRP A 55 4.94 -4.63 -1.25
N ILE A 56 5.73 -5.07 -0.26
CA ILE A 56 7.00 -4.44 0.14
C ILE A 56 7.90 -4.25 -1.08
N PHE A 57 8.02 -5.28 -1.92
CA PHE A 57 8.87 -5.23 -3.11
C PHE A 57 8.18 -4.75 -4.38
N ALA A 58 6.93 -4.29 -4.31
CA ALA A 58 6.13 -3.92 -5.49
C ALA A 58 6.13 -5.01 -6.58
N ALA A 59 6.07 -6.27 -6.15
CA ALA A 59 6.27 -7.44 -7.00
C ALA A 59 4.99 -7.92 -7.67
N ARG A 60 3.82 -7.61 -7.10
CA ARG A 60 2.53 -8.05 -7.62
C ARG A 60 1.45 -6.95 -7.47
N PRO A 61 1.00 -6.32 -8.56
CA PRO A 61 -0.12 -5.39 -8.56
C PRO A 61 -1.46 -6.13 -8.43
N VAL A 62 -2.54 -5.35 -8.30
CA VAL A 62 -3.91 -5.88 -8.33
C VAL A 62 -4.63 -5.35 -9.57
N TRP A 63 -5.17 -6.23 -10.40
CA TRP A 63 -5.91 -5.87 -11.60
C TRP A 63 -7.33 -5.42 -11.26
N TYR A 64 -7.69 -4.20 -11.64
CA TYR A 64 -8.98 -3.57 -11.30
C TYR A 64 -9.93 -3.51 -12.50
N TYR A 65 -9.38 -3.39 -13.72
CA TYR A 65 -10.21 -3.14 -14.89
C TYR A 65 -9.53 -3.59 -16.17
N VAL A 66 -10.35 -4.03 -17.13
CA VAL A 66 -9.95 -4.23 -18.51
C VAL A 66 -11.04 -3.79 -19.48
N LYS A 67 -10.62 -3.21 -20.59
CA LYS A 67 -11.44 -2.97 -21.77
C LYS A 67 -10.71 -3.44 -23.02
N TYR A 68 -11.38 -4.27 -23.81
CA TYR A 68 -10.91 -4.74 -25.10
C TYR A 68 -11.52 -3.89 -26.21
N ALA A 69 -10.71 -3.40 -27.14
CA ALA A 69 -11.13 -2.58 -28.28
C ALA A 69 -10.28 -2.90 -29.52
N GLY A 70 -10.63 -3.96 -30.23
CA GLY A 70 -9.85 -4.45 -31.37
C GLY A 70 -8.44 -4.86 -30.96
N ASP A 71 -7.43 -4.28 -31.59
CA ASP A 71 -6.01 -4.53 -31.29
C ASP A 71 -5.47 -3.80 -30.05
N TYR A 72 -6.33 -3.05 -29.35
CA TYR A 72 -5.99 -2.27 -28.17
C TYR A 72 -6.65 -2.84 -26.91
N ILE A 73 -5.91 -2.80 -25.81
CA ILE A 73 -6.38 -3.15 -24.47
C ILE A 73 -6.09 -1.98 -23.54
N SER A 74 -7.07 -1.60 -22.72
CA SER A 74 -6.90 -0.70 -21.59
C SER A 74 -6.98 -1.51 -20.31
N ASN A 75 -5.87 -1.61 -19.56
CA ASN A 75 -5.87 -2.24 -18.23
C ASN A 75 -5.67 -1.18 -17.14
N ILE A 76 -6.36 -1.33 -16.01
CA ILE A 76 -6.03 -0.62 -14.77
C ILE A 76 -5.51 -1.63 -13.77
N TYR A 77 -4.27 -1.44 -13.34
CA TYR A 77 -3.72 -2.13 -12.20
C TYR A 77 -3.35 -1.15 -11.10
N VAL A 78 -3.65 -1.54 -9.86
CA VAL A 78 -3.26 -0.81 -8.67
C VAL A 78 -1.88 -1.27 -8.20
N GLN A 79 -0.93 -0.35 -8.33
CA GLN A 79 0.41 -0.45 -7.78
C GLN A 79 0.94 0.95 -7.43
N GLY A 80 1.86 1.03 -6.48
CA GLY A 80 2.66 2.24 -6.29
C GLY A 80 3.75 2.37 -7.36
N ASN A 81 4.37 3.55 -7.46
CA ASN A 81 5.58 3.73 -8.26
C ASN A 81 6.71 2.87 -7.65
N PRO A 82 7.17 1.82 -8.33
CA PRO A 82 8.14 0.87 -7.78
C PRO A 82 9.46 1.55 -7.42
N ALA A 83 9.90 2.56 -8.19
CA ALA A 83 11.13 3.29 -7.88
C ALA A 83 11.01 4.06 -6.55
N ILE A 84 9.85 4.67 -6.28
CA ILE A 84 9.61 5.34 -5.00
C ILE A 84 9.61 4.32 -3.85
N LEU A 85 8.95 3.18 -4.03
CA LEU A 85 8.88 2.14 -3.00
C LEU A 85 10.26 1.53 -2.72
N TRP A 86 11.02 1.18 -3.76
CA TRP A 86 12.36 0.62 -3.62
C TRP A 86 13.36 1.61 -3.01
N LEU A 87 13.35 2.87 -3.46
CA LEU A 87 14.16 3.93 -2.84
C LEU A 87 13.76 4.14 -1.37
N GLY A 88 12.47 4.01 -1.06
CA GLY A 88 11.97 4.05 0.30
C GLY A 88 12.51 2.92 1.18
N LEU A 89 12.59 1.69 0.66
CA LEU A 89 13.22 0.56 1.37
C LEU A 89 14.72 0.79 1.58
N VAL A 90 15.42 1.32 0.57
CA VAL A 90 16.82 1.71 0.71
C VAL A 90 16.98 2.77 1.81
N ALA A 91 16.13 3.80 1.80
CA ALA A 91 16.12 4.84 2.84
C ALA A 91 15.86 4.26 4.23
N LEU A 92 14.90 3.33 4.36
CA LEU A 92 14.60 2.64 5.61
C LEU A 92 15.84 1.94 6.17
N ILE A 93 16.56 1.18 5.36
CA ILE A 93 17.78 0.46 5.78
C ILE A 93 18.89 1.45 6.15
N LEU A 94 19.16 2.43 5.31
CA LEU A 94 20.24 3.42 5.53
C LEU A 94 20.00 4.30 6.76
N GLN A 95 18.75 4.44 7.20
CA GLN A 95 18.39 5.24 8.36
C GLN A 95 18.24 4.46 9.67
N LEU A 96 18.41 3.14 9.68
CA LEU A 96 18.41 2.34 10.92
C LEU A 96 19.38 2.86 12.01
N PRO A 97 20.59 3.36 11.68
CA PRO A 97 21.47 3.95 12.71
C PRO A 97 20.91 5.22 13.36
N LYS A 98 19.94 5.89 12.72
CA LYS A 98 19.31 7.13 13.19
C LYS A 98 18.12 6.89 14.13
N LEU A 99 17.78 5.64 14.45
CA LEU A 99 16.64 5.30 15.34
C LEU A 99 16.80 5.80 16.78
N LYS A 100 17.98 6.27 17.18
CA LYS A 100 18.17 7.01 18.44
C LYS A 100 17.42 8.36 18.46
N ASN A 101 17.15 8.93 17.28
CA ASN A 101 16.39 10.16 17.13
C ASN A 101 14.90 9.85 17.07
N PHE A 102 14.13 10.49 17.95
CA PHE A 102 12.69 10.23 18.09
C PHE A 102 11.89 10.31 16.77
N PRO A 103 12.09 11.29 15.87
CA PRO A 103 11.35 11.34 14.61
C PRO A 103 11.61 10.13 13.69
N HIS A 104 12.87 9.71 13.55
CA HIS A 104 13.23 8.54 12.73
C HIS A 104 12.69 7.25 13.35
N LEU A 105 12.75 7.14 14.69
CA LEU A 105 12.14 6.04 15.43
C LEU A 105 10.64 5.98 15.18
N LEU A 106 9.95 7.11 15.32
CA LEU A 106 8.50 7.21 15.16
C LEU A 106 8.07 6.71 13.77
N PHE A 107 8.66 7.25 12.68
CA PHE A 107 8.26 6.86 11.33
C PHE A 107 8.61 5.41 11.00
N THR A 108 9.77 4.92 11.45
CA THR A 108 10.16 3.51 11.27
C THR A 108 9.22 2.57 12.03
N MET A 109 8.87 2.91 13.27
CA MET A 109 7.92 2.16 14.08
C MET A 109 6.51 2.21 13.48
N SER A 110 6.07 3.35 12.95
CA SER A 110 4.80 3.45 12.24
C SER A 110 4.79 2.57 10.99
N TYR A 111 5.84 2.62 10.17
CA TYR A 111 5.97 1.72 9.02
C TYR A 111 5.90 0.25 9.43
N ALA A 112 6.62 -0.15 10.48
CA ALA A 112 6.59 -1.51 11.00
C ALA A 112 5.20 -1.90 11.53
N LEU A 113 4.55 -1.01 12.29
CA LEU A 113 3.22 -1.24 12.86
C LEU A 113 2.15 -1.45 11.79
N PHE A 114 2.22 -0.71 10.69
CA PHE A 114 1.26 -0.87 9.59
C PHE A 114 1.62 -2.01 8.62
N THR A 115 2.86 -2.53 8.65
CA THR A 115 3.32 -3.57 7.71
C THR A 115 3.34 -4.96 8.32
N LEU A 116 3.92 -5.12 9.52
CA LEU A 116 4.20 -6.42 10.12
C LEU A 116 2.93 -7.23 10.49
N PRO A 117 1.84 -6.64 11.01
CA PRO A 117 0.64 -7.41 11.35
C PRO A 117 0.03 -8.15 10.16
N TRP A 118 0.20 -7.64 8.94
CA TRP A 118 -0.29 -8.30 7.73
C TRP A 118 0.38 -9.63 7.46
N ILE A 119 1.65 -9.82 7.88
CA ILE A 119 2.38 -11.09 7.73
C ILE A 119 1.67 -12.23 8.47
N LEU A 120 0.98 -11.89 9.57
CA LEU A 120 0.27 -12.85 10.42
C LEU A 120 -1.21 -13.00 10.04
N SER A 121 -1.69 -12.22 9.07
CA SER A 121 -3.12 -12.22 8.74
C SER A 121 -3.50 -13.49 7.96
N PRO A 122 -4.51 -14.26 8.40
CA PRO A 122 -4.89 -15.53 7.77
C PRO A 122 -5.82 -15.36 6.55
N ARG A 123 -6.30 -14.14 6.31
CA ARG A 123 -7.32 -13.85 5.30
C ARG A 123 -6.72 -13.55 3.93
N ILE A 124 -7.58 -13.55 2.92
CA ILE A 124 -7.26 -13.03 1.60
C ILE A 124 -6.83 -11.55 1.66
N MET A 125 -5.78 -11.19 0.92
CA MET A 125 -5.23 -9.85 0.92
C MET A 125 -4.79 -9.41 -0.48
N PHE A 126 -4.55 -8.11 -0.58
CA PHE A 126 -4.34 -7.40 -1.84
C PHE A 126 -3.41 -6.20 -1.61
N PHE A 127 -2.75 -5.75 -2.68
CA PHE A 127 -1.74 -4.68 -2.62
C PHE A 127 -2.24 -3.38 -1.97
N TYR A 128 -3.51 -3.03 -2.12
CA TYR A 128 -4.04 -1.79 -1.54
C TYR A 128 -3.95 -1.74 0.00
N HIS A 129 -3.84 -2.88 0.68
CA HIS A 129 -3.61 -2.92 2.13
C HIS A 129 -2.26 -2.34 2.54
N TYR A 130 -1.31 -2.25 1.61
CA TYR A 130 0.00 -1.64 1.82
C TYR A 130 -0.01 -0.11 1.76
N LEU A 131 -1.13 0.52 1.39
CA LEU A 131 -1.21 1.99 1.26
C LEU A 131 -0.82 2.72 2.56
N PRO A 132 -1.31 2.37 3.76
CA PRO A 132 -0.89 3.05 4.99
C PRO A 132 0.62 2.90 5.25
N SER A 133 1.16 1.70 5.03
CA SER A 133 2.61 1.45 5.14
C SER A 133 3.42 2.30 4.18
N SER A 134 3.02 2.36 2.90
CA SER A 134 3.76 3.10 1.88
C SER A 134 3.79 4.61 2.16
N VAL A 135 2.76 5.17 2.80
CA VAL A 135 2.75 6.58 3.25
C VAL A 135 3.90 6.84 4.23
N PHE A 136 4.08 6.00 5.25
CA PHE A 136 5.20 6.15 6.19
C PHE A 136 6.55 5.89 5.52
N LEU A 137 6.61 4.95 4.58
CA LEU A 137 7.81 4.71 3.79
C LEU A 137 8.23 5.93 2.96
N CYS A 138 7.26 6.66 2.38
CA CYS A 138 7.50 7.91 1.66
C CYS A 138 8.03 9.03 2.57
N VAL A 139 7.60 9.08 3.83
CA VAL A 139 8.16 10.03 4.81
C VAL A 139 9.61 9.66 5.15
N ILE A 140 9.90 8.38 5.36
CA ILE A 140 11.29 7.91 5.58
C ILE A 140 12.16 8.25 4.37
N LEU A 141 11.67 8.00 3.15
CA LEU A 141 12.33 8.39 1.90
C LEU A 141 12.62 9.89 1.87
N SER A 142 11.63 10.74 2.17
CA SER A 142 11.81 12.20 2.09
C SER A 142 12.89 12.70 3.04
N THR A 143 12.95 12.18 4.27
CA THR A 143 14.01 12.55 5.22
C THR A 143 15.40 12.12 4.75
N TRP A 144 15.51 11.01 4.00
CA TRP A 144 16.77 10.58 3.41
C TRP A 144 17.15 11.49 2.25
N LEU A 145 16.20 11.80 1.35
CA LEU A 145 16.42 12.70 0.23
C LEU A 145 16.92 14.07 0.68
N VAL A 146 16.35 14.66 1.75
CA VAL A 146 16.79 15.95 2.28
C VAL A 146 18.26 15.93 2.74
N SER A 147 18.78 14.76 3.14
CA SER A 147 20.19 14.63 3.51
C SER A 147 21.15 14.50 2.32
N LEU A 148 20.65 14.33 1.11
CA LEU A 148 21.46 14.18 -0.10
C LEU A 148 21.80 15.55 -0.73
N PRO A 149 22.98 15.68 -1.37
CA PRO A 149 23.29 16.83 -2.21
C PRO A 149 22.26 17.05 -3.31
N LYS A 150 21.89 18.31 -3.58
CA LYS A 150 20.86 18.71 -4.58
C LYS A 150 21.06 18.07 -5.97
N LYS A 151 22.30 17.83 -6.38
CA LYS A 151 22.61 17.17 -7.67
C LYS A 151 21.97 15.78 -7.81
N TYR A 152 21.88 15.02 -6.71
CA TYR A 152 21.26 13.68 -6.74
C TYR A 152 19.74 13.74 -6.71
N LEU A 153 19.15 14.78 -6.12
CA LEU A 153 17.70 14.96 -6.07
C LEU A 153 17.11 15.08 -7.48
N PHE A 154 17.78 15.81 -8.37
CA PHE A 154 17.33 15.93 -9.76
C PHE A 154 17.36 14.59 -10.49
N SER A 155 18.44 13.81 -10.35
CA SER A 155 18.53 12.47 -10.93
C SER A 155 17.46 11.53 -10.41
N LEU A 156 17.18 11.55 -9.10
CA LEU A 156 16.16 10.70 -8.49
C LEU A 156 14.74 11.12 -8.90
N LEU A 157 14.46 12.42 -9.00
CA LEU A 157 13.19 12.93 -9.50
C LEU A 157 12.98 12.54 -10.98
N LEU A 158 14.03 12.66 -11.80
CA LEU A 158 13.98 12.24 -13.19
C LEU A 158 13.70 10.73 -13.30
N LEU A 159 14.40 9.92 -12.51
CA LEU A 159 14.19 8.47 -12.45
C LEU A 159 12.75 8.12 -12.08
N THR A 160 12.22 8.68 -10.99
CA THR A 160 10.84 8.39 -10.55
C THR A 160 9.80 8.87 -11.54
N SER A 161 10.05 9.99 -12.23
CA SER A 161 9.19 10.52 -13.29
C SER A 161 9.19 9.63 -14.53
N ILE A 162 10.37 9.15 -14.97
CA ILE A 162 10.47 8.20 -16.09
C ILE A 162 9.72 6.91 -15.76
N VAL A 163 9.93 6.38 -14.55
CA VAL A 163 9.22 5.16 -14.12
C VAL A 163 7.71 5.38 -14.06
N LEU A 164 7.25 6.56 -13.58
CA LEU A 164 5.83 6.91 -13.59
C LEU A 164 5.27 6.93 -15.01
N LEU A 165 5.98 7.53 -15.97
CA LEU A 165 5.56 7.56 -17.37
C LEU A 165 5.47 6.15 -17.96
N LEU A 166 6.45 5.28 -17.68
CA LEU A 166 6.45 3.89 -18.14
C LEU A 166 5.27 3.08 -17.59
N ILE A 167 4.89 3.27 -16.33
CA ILE A 167 3.75 2.56 -15.73
C ILE A 167 2.41 3.29 -15.93
N SER A 168 2.41 4.52 -16.46
CA SER A 168 1.20 5.35 -16.60
C SER A 168 0.08 4.69 -17.40
N PRO A 169 0.32 3.89 -18.48
CA PRO A 169 -0.77 3.21 -19.17
C PRO A 169 -1.52 2.22 -18.27
N MET A 170 -0.78 1.60 -17.34
CA MET A 170 -1.31 0.65 -16.37
C MET A 170 -2.06 1.33 -15.21
N LEU A 171 -1.66 2.53 -14.81
CA LEU A 171 -2.31 3.27 -13.71
C LEU A 171 -3.58 3.99 -14.17
N TYR A 172 -3.57 4.56 -15.36
CA TYR A 172 -4.65 5.41 -15.87
C TYR A 172 -5.57 4.70 -16.90
N GLY A 173 -5.24 3.47 -17.30
CA GLY A 173 -6.06 2.72 -18.26
C GLY A 173 -5.94 3.22 -19.69
N PHE A 174 -4.78 3.75 -20.09
CA PHE A 174 -4.60 4.20 -21.47
C PHE A 174 -4.71 3.02 -22.44
N PRO A 175 -5.39 3.19 -23.58
CA PRO A 175 -5.51 2.14 -24.59
C PRO A 175 -4.15 1.94 -25.24
N MET A 176 -3.58 0.74 -25.06
CA MET A 176 -2.29 0.37 -25.64
C MET A 176 -2.45 -0.86 -26.55
N PRO A 177 -1.66 -0.96 -27.63
CA PRO A 177 -1.67 -2.13 -28.51
C PRO A 177 -1.33 -3.43 -27.75
N ASN A 178 -1.82 -4.57 -28.24
CA ASN A 178 -1.48 -5.88 -27.70
C ASN A 178 0.04 -6.14 -27.59
N THR A 179 0.83 -5.63 -28.54
CA THR A 179 2.29 -5.73 -28.53
C THR A 179 2.92 -5.06 -27.31
N TYR A 180 2.40 -3.90 -26.90
CA TYR A 180 2.87 -3.20 -25.70
C TYR A 180 2.69 -4.06 -24.45
N TRP A 181 1.49 -4.61 -24.24
CA TRP A 181 1.20 -5.44 -23.06
C TRP A 181 2.02 -6.74 -23.06
N ASN A 182 2.20 -7.37 -24.23
CA ASN A 182 3.03 -8.56 -24.35
C ASN A 182 4.49 -8.27 -23.98
N THR A 183 5.08 -7.17 -24.47
CA THR A 183 6.44 -6.78 -24.10
C THR A 183 6.52 -6.42 -22.62
N PHE A 184 5.57 -5.65 -22.10
CA PHE A 184 5.54 -5.22 -20.71
C PHE A 184 5.50 -6.40 -19.74
N PHE A 185 4.59 -7.36 -19.96
CA PHE A 185 4.48 -8.56 -19.12
C PHE A 185 5.58 -9.59 -19.37
N THR A 186 6.31 -9.50 -20.48
CA THR A 186 7.54 -10.29 -20.66
C THR A 186 8.67 -9.75 -19.79
N LEU A 187 8.78 -8.42 -19.67
CA LEU A 187 9.78 -7.75 -18.81
C LEU A 187 9.42 -7.86 -17.33
N PHE A 188 8.13 -7.80 -17.00
CA PHE A 188 7.62 -7.90 -15.63
C PHE A 188 6.57 -9.01 -15.51
N PRO A 189 6.97 -10.30 -15.52
CA PRO A 189 6.02 -11.42 -15.53
C PRO A 189 5.10 -11.49 -14.32
N SER A 190 5.59 -11.06 -13.16
CA SER A 190 4.81 -11.07 -11.91
C SER A 190 3.76 -9.96 -11.84
N TRP A 191 3.73 -9.05 -12.84
CA TRP A 191 2.79 -7.93 -12.88
C TRP A 191 1.56 -8.18 -13.75
N LYS A 192 1.44 -9.38 -14.31
CA LYS A 192 0.31 -9.79 -15.15
C LYS A 192 -0.91 -10.16 -14.31
#